data_AF-A0A087GW06-F1
#
_entry.id   AF-A0A087GW06-F1
#
_cell.length_a   1.000
_cell.length_b   1.000
_cell.length_c   1.000
_cell.angle_alpha   90.00
_cell.angle_beta   90.00
_cell.angle_gamma   90.00
#
_symmetry.space_group_name_H-M   'P 1'
#
loop_
_entity.id
_entity.type
_entity.pdbx_description
1 polymer ?
#
loop_
_entity_poly.entity_id
_entity_poly.type
_entity_poly.pdbx_seq_one_letter_code
_entity_poly.pdbx_strand_id
1 'polypeptide(L)'
;MTYLGIQIFRFYSKCTKCCAEMTMETDPQNSDYIVECGASRNYEPWRAQGEVDKDKQKRDAEEMGDAMKSLENRTLDSKREMDIIAALDEMKSIKSRHATVTVDAMLEALQRTGADKVKRIEEEDEAVIKSIFGLSVNVILT
;
A
#
# COMPACT_ATOMS: atom_id res chain seq x y z
N MET A 1 38.93 21.84 7.73
CA MET A 1 38.49 22.01 6.32
C MET A 1 37.76 23.34 6.20
N THR A 2 37.84 24.03 5.06
CA THR A 2 37.14 25.30 4.83
C THR A 2 36.21 25.16 3.64
N TYR A 3 34.96 25.58 3.78
CA TYR A 3 33.97 25.62 2.70
C TYR A 3 33.74 27.07 2.30
N LEU A 4 34.05 27.44 1.04
CA LEU A 4 33.91 28.81 0.52
C LEU A 4 34.54 29.91 1.42
N GLY A 5 35.60 29.58 2.17
CA GLY A 5 36.27 30.50 3.11
C GLY A 5 35.70 30.50 4.54
N ILE A 6 34.62 29.77 4.80
CA ILE A 6 34.06 29.57 6.14
C ILE A 6 34.77 28.38 6.81
N GLN A 7 35.16 28.55 8.07
CA GLN A 7 35.78 27.49 8.85
C GLN A 7 34.75 26.45 9.27
N ILE A 8 35.05 25.17 9.01
CA ILE A 8 34.27 24.05 9.52
C ILE A 8 34.81 23.69 10.89
N PHE A 9 33.94 23.75 11.90
CA PHE A 9 34.27 23.38 13.27
C PHE A 9 33.81 21.95 13.55
N ARG A 10 34.65 21.23 14.29
CA ARG A 10 34.36 19.89 14.79
C ARG A 10 34.19 19.95 16.29
N PHE A 11 33.02 19.56 16.76
CA PHE A 11 32.67 19.55 18.17
C PHE A 11 32.73 18.12 18.71
N TYR A 12 33.32 18.01 19.89
CA TYR A 12 33.41 16.78 20.64
C TYR A 12 32.51 16.91 21.87
N SER A 13 31.54 16.01 21.99
CA SER A 13 30.65 15.94 23.14
C SER A 13 30.69 14.53 23.72
N LYS A 14 30.49 14.40 25.03
CA LYS A 14 30.44 13.10 25.70
C LYS A 14 29.00 12.77 26.06
N CYS A 15 28.58 11.54 25.80
CA CYS A 15 27.29 11.06 26.26
C CYS A 15 27.27 10.98 27.80
N THR A 16 26.21 11.50 28.41
CA THR A 16 26.04 11.48 29.88
C THR A 16 25.87 10.07 30.46
N LYS A 17 25.50 9.08 29.64
CA LYS A 17 25.21 7.71 30.09
C LYS A 17 26.36 6.73 29.86
N CYS A 18 26.95 6.72 28.67
CA CYS A 18 28.00 5.76 28.31
C CYS A 18 29.41 6.37 28.25
N CYS A 19 29.55 7.68 28.52
CA CYS A 19 30.82 8.42 28.43
C CYS A 19 31.52 8.33 27.07
N ALA A 20 30.87 7.79 26.04
CA ALA A 20 31.38 7.72 24.68
C ALA A 20 31.41 9.11 24.07
N GLU A 21 32.43 9.35 23.26
CA GLU A 21 32.58 10.58 22.50
C GLU A 21 31.71 10.52 21.24
N MET A 22 30.93 11.58 21.03
CA MET A 22 30.22 11.85 19.79
C MET A 22 30.80 13.07 19.13
N THR A 23 30.99 12.96 17.82
CA THR A 23 31.67 13.97 17.01
C THR A 23 30.71 14.52 15.97
N MET A 24 30.57 15.85 15.94
CA MET A 24 29.73 16.54 14.97
C MET A 24 30.50 17.67 14.28
N GLU A 25 30.29 17.81 12.97
CA GLU A 25 30.86 18.87 12.15
C GLU A 25 29.80 19.86 11.72
N THR A 26 30.15 21.14 11.64
CA THR A 26 29.30 22.16 11.03
C THR A 26 29.28 22.01 9.51
N ASP A 27 28.09 22.05 8.92
CA ASP A 27 27.86 22.13 7.48
C ASP A 27 27.36 23.54 7.09
N PRO A 28 28.24 24.42 6.57
CA PRO A 28 27.86 25.75 6.13
C PRO A 28 26.92 25.77 4.92
N GLN A 29 26.86 24.69 4.13
CA GLN A 29 26.04 24.64 2.92
C GLN A 29 24.56 24.50 3.28
N ASN A 30 24.25 23.68 4.29
CA ASN A 30 22.88 23.42 4.73
C ASN A 30 22.50 24.12 6.04
N SER A 31 23.40 24.96 6.59
CA SER A 31 23.21 25.62 7.90
C SER A 31 22.89 24.63 9.02
N ASP A 32 23.52 23.46 9.01
CA ASP A 32 23.19 22.32 9.88
C ASP A 32 24.47 21.64 10.41
N TYR A 33 24.32 20.61 11.25
CA TYR A 33 25.42 19.78 11.74
C TYR A 33 25.31 18.34 11.24
N ILE A 34 26.45 17.77 10.86
CA ILE A 34 26.58 16.37 10.43
C ILE A 34 27.28 15.59 11.53
N VAL A 35 26.72 14.43 11.88
CA VAL A 35 27.32 13.53 12.88
C VAL A 35 28.31 12.61 12.17
N GLU A 36 29.57 12.62 12.61
CA GLU A 36 30.61 11.71 12.09
C GLU A 36 30.60 10.37 12.84
N CYS A 37 30.60 10.41 14.19
CA CYS A 37 30.81 9.25 15.05
C CYS A 37 29.96 9.31 16.31
N GLY A 38 29.57 8.15 16.83
CA GLY A 38 29.07 7.99 18.20
C GLY A 38 27.60 8.38 18.45
N ALA A 39 26.88 8.82 17.42
CA ALA A 39 25.45 9.11 17.51
C ALA A 39 24.73 8.89 16.17
N SER A 40 23.42 8.73 16.23
CA SER A 40 22.53 8.81 15.06
C SER A 40 21.55 9.95 15.27
N ARG A 41 21.19 10.67 14.21
CA ARG A 41 20.18 11.72 14.29
C ARG A 41 18.80 11.09 14.41
N ASN A 42 17.90 11.78 15.11
CA ASN A 42 16.49 11.42 15.08
C ASN A 42 15.94 11.66 13.67
N TYR A 43 15.06 10.76 13.19
CA TYR A 43 14.42 10.93 11.89
C TYR A 43 13.29 11.97 12.00
N GLU A 44 13.39 13.01 11.19
CA GLU A 44 12.41 14.09 11.11
C GLU A 44 11.73 14.05 9.74
N PRO A 45 10.42 13.74 9.65
CA PRO A 45 9.72 13.57 8.38
C PRO A 45 9.82 14.78 7.43
N TRP A 46 9.84 16.01 7.97
CA TRP A 46 9.96 17.23 7.17
C TRP A 46 11.35 17.43 6.54
N ARG A 47 12.41 16.78 7.03
CA ARG A 47 13.73 16.82 6.39
C ARG A 47 13.87 15.87 5.21
N ALA A 48 13.14 14.76 5.21
CA ALA A 48 13.03 13.88 4.05
C ALA A 48 12.23 14.52 2.90
N GLN A 49 11.42 15.53 3.20
CA GLN A 49 10.61 16.24 2.21
C GLN A 49 11.46 17.02 1.19
N GLY A 50 12.73 17.34 1.51
CA GLY A 50 13.65 17.99 0.58
C GLY A 50 13.95 17.17 -0.69
N GLU A 51 13.82 15.84 -0.68
CA GLU A 51 13.89 15.04 -1.91
C GLU A 51 12.61 15.13 -2.74
N VAL A 52 11.45 15.10 -2.07
CA VAL A 52 10.14 15.26 -2.71
C VAL A 52 10.01 16.63 -3.37
N ASP A 53 10.57 17.67 -2.76
CA ASP A 53 10.55 19.03 -3.31
C ASP A 53 11.45 19.17 -4.55
N LYS A 54 12.53 18.39 -4.68
CA LYS A 54 13.36 18.37 -5.91
C LYS A 54 12.59 17.80 -7.09
N ASP A 55 11.81 16.75 -6.88
CA ASP A 55 11.01 16.14 -7.95
C ASP A 55 9.84 17.03 -8.37
N LYS A 56 9.20 17.71 -7.41
CA LYS A 56 8.24 18.79 -7.72
C LYS A 56 8.91 19.91 -8.53
N GLN A 57 10.09 20.35 -8.12
CA GLN A 57 10.80 21.43 -8.80
C GLN A 57 11.21 21.07 -10.23
N LYS A 58 11.56 19.80 -10.50
CA LYS A 58 11.79 19.32 -11.88
C LYS A 58 10.51 19.35 -12.71
N ARG A 59 9.39 18.89 -12.14
CA ARG A 59 8.09 18.91 -12.80
C ARG A 59 7.67 20.36 -13.12
N ASP A 60 7.81 21.26 -12.16
CA ASP A 60 7.52 22.68 -12.33
C ASP A 60 8.42 23.33 -13.39
N ALA A 61 9.71 22.99 -13.44
CA ALA A 61 10.64 23.48 -14.46
C ALA A 61 10.28 23.01 -15.88
N GLU A 62 9.81 21.76 -16.03
CA GLU A 62 9.31 21.25 -17.30
C GLU A 62 7.98 21.89 -17.73
N GLU A 63 7.19 22.35 -16.77
CA GLU A 63 5.93 23.05 -17.00
C GLU A 63 6.14 24.56 -17.26
N MET A 64 7.25 25.14 -16.79
CA MET A 64 7.55 26.58 -16.87
C MET A 64 7.78 27.12 -18.29
N GLY A 65 7.79 26.25 -19.31
CA GLY A 65 7.90 26.62 -20.73
C GLY A 65 6.69 26.27 -21.59
N ASP A 66 5.75 25.47 -21.08
CA ASP A 66 4.62 24.96 -21.86
C ASP A 66 3.32 24.96 -21.02
N ALA A 67 2.52 26.01 -21.22
CA ALA A 67 1.25 26.18 -20.55
C ALA A 67 0.22 25.06 -20.88
N MET A 68 0.32 24.42 -22.05
CA MET A 68 -0.55 23.28 -22.39
C MET A 68 -0.19 22.05 -21.58
N LYS A 69 1.11 21.77 -21.40
CA LYS A 69 1.59 20.63 -20.60
C LYS A 69 1.19 20.74 -19.13
N SER A 70 1.27 21.93 -18.54
CA SER A 70 0.81 22.15 -17.15
C SER A 70 -0.70 21.94 -17.01
N LEU A 71 -1.49 22.43 -17.97
CA LEU A 71 -2.94 22.22 -17.99
C LEU A 71 -3.30 20.73 -18.14
N GLU A 72 -2.64 20.01 -19.06
CA GLU A 72 -2.84 18.57 -19.25
C GLU A 72 -2.53 17.80 -17.96
N ASN A 73 -1.37 18.05 -17.35
CA ASN A 73 -0.96 17.45 -16.09
C ASN A 73 -1.99 17.69 -14.97
N ARG A 74 -2.49 18.92 -14.85
CA ARG A 74 -3.51 19.26 -13.84
C ARG A 74 -4.82 18.51 -14.07
N THR A 75 -5.24 18.36 -15.33
CA THR A 75 -6.46 17.60 -15.66
C THR A 75 -6.31 16.10 -15.43
N LEU A 76 -5.13 15.53 -15.72
CA LEU A 76 -4.82 14.13 -15.43
C LEU A 76 -4.81 13.86 -13.93
N ASP A 77 -4.19 14.74 -13.15
CA ASP A 77 -4.17 14.63 -11.69
C ASP A 77 -5.58 14.73 -11.12
N SER A 78 -6.38 15.68 -11.60
CA SER A 78 -7.80 15.83 -11.19
C SER A 78 -8.62 14.58 -11.52
N LYS A 79 -8.39 13.96 -12.69
CA LYS A 79 -9.06 12.72 -13.08
C LYS A 79 -8.67 11.56 -12.18
N ARG A 80 -7.37 11.40 -11.89
CA ARG A 80 -6.88 10.35 -10.97
C ARG A 80 -7.47 10.50 -9.58
N GLU A 81 -7.52 11.73 -9.07
CA GLU A 81 -8.15 12.02 -7.77
C GLU A 81 -9.64 11.64 -7.77
N MET A 82 -10.38 11.98 -8.84
CA MET A 82 -11.78 11.56 -8.98
C MET A 82 -11.94 10.03 -9.00
N ASP A 83 -11.11 9.32 -9.76
CA ASP A 83 -11.15 7.86 -9.85
C ASP A 83 -10.84 7.20 -8.49
N ILE A 84 -9.86 7.73 -7.74
CA ILE A 84 -9.51 7.27 -6.39
C ILE A 84 -10.68 7.50 -5.42
N ILE A 85 -11.31 8.69 -5.47
CA ILE A 85 -12.45 9.00 -4.61
C ILE A 85 -13.63 8.08 -4.91
N ALA A 86 -13.92 7.81 -6.18
CA ALA A 86 -14.96 6.89 -6.58
C ALA A 86 -14.69 5.46 -6.07
N ALA A 87 -13.46 4.97 -6.19
CA ALA A 87 -13.06 3.65 -5.67
C ALA A 87 -13.17 3.56 -4.13
N LEU A 88 -12.80 4.64 -3.43
CA LEU A 88 -12.95 4.71 -1.97
C LEU A 88 -14.42 4.70 -1.54
N ASP A 89 -15.29 5.39 -2.27
CA ASP A 89 -16.73 5.41 -1.98
C ASP A 89 -17.39 4.05 -2.24
N GLU A 90 -16.99 3.36 -3.31
CA GLU A 90 -17.42 1.98 -3.58
C GLU A 90 -17.02 1.04 -2.44
N MET A 91 -15.75 1.06 -2.02
CA MET A 91 -15.28 0.25 -0.89
C MET A 91 -16.01 0.58 0.41
N LYS A 92 -16.30 1.86 0.66
CA LYS A 92 -17.06 2.30 1.84
C LYS A 92 -18.51 1.82 1.79
N SER A 93 -19.15 1.89 0.63
CA SER A 93 -20.51 1.40 0.39
C SER A 93 -20.61 -0.12 0.62
N ILE A 94 -19.66 -0.88 0.07
CA ILE A 94 -19.51 -2.33 0.30
C ILE A 94 -19.35 -2.60 1.80
N LYS A 95 -18.41 -1.93 2.47
CA LYS A 95 -18.17 -2.10 3.90
C LYS A 95 -19.40 -1.77 4.75
N SER A 96 -20.15 -0.73 4.41
CA SER A 96 -21.39 -0.35 5.08
C SER A 96 -22.46 -1.45 4.96
N ARG A 97 -22.64 -2.01 3.76
CA ARG A 97 -23.56 -3.15 3.53
C ARG A 97 -23.15 -4.40 4.29
N HIS A 98 -21.85 -4.67 4.40
CA HIS A 98 -21.32 -5.81 5.15
C HIS A 98 -21.17 -5.56 6.66
N ALA A 99 -21.53 -4.37 7.17
CA ALA A 99 -21.36 -4.05 8.59
C ALA A 99 -22.19 -4.93 9.53
N THR A 100 -23.30 -5.49 9.05
CA THR A 100 -24.20 -6.36 9.83
C THR A 100 -23.83 -7.83 9.75
N VAL A 101 -22.93 -8.23 8.83
CA VAL A 101 -22.56 -9.63 8.61
C VAL A 101 -21.12 -9.84 9.09
N THR A 102 -20.95 -10.66 10.12
CA THR A 102 -19.61 -11.07 10.55
C THR A 102 -18.98 -11.99 9.51
N VAL A 103 -17.65 -11.93 9.38
CA VAL A 103 -16.88 -12.79 8.46
C VAL A 103 -17.18 -14.27 8.72
N ASP A 104 -17.35 -14.64 9.98
CA ASP A 104 -17.65 -16.01 10.42
C ASP A 104 -19.05 -16.47 9.95
N ALA A 105 -20.06 -15.62 10.08
CA ALA A 105 -21.41 -15.92 9.58
C ALA A 105 -21.46 -16.06 8.05
N MET A 106 -20.62 -15.31 7.33
CA MET A 106 -20.49 -15.43 5.87
C MET A 106 -19.82 -16.74 5.47
N LEU A 107 -18.78 -17.17 6.20
CA LEU A 107 -18.11 -18.45 5.99
C LEU A 107 -19.03 -19.64 6.26
N GLU A 108 -19.81 -19.60 7.34
CA GLU A 108 -20.80 -20.64 7.63
C GLU A 108 -21.86 -20.74 6.53
N ALA A 109 -22.37 -19.61 6.02
CA ALA A 109 -23.35 -19.61 4.94
C ALA A 109 -22.80 -20.22 3.64
N LEU A 110 -21.53 -19.94 3.31
CA LEU A 110 -20.80 -20.53 2.18
C LEU A 110 -20.61 -22.03 2.34
N GLN A 111 -20.24 -22.50 3.53
CA GLN A 111 -20.08 -23.93 3.81
C GLN A 111 -21.42 -24.68 3.71
N ARG A 112 -22.50 -24.11 4.26
CA ARG A 112 -23.85 -24.70 4.16
C ARG A 112 -24.31 -24.79 2.71
N THR A 113 -24.22 -23.70 1.95
CA THR A 113 -24.60 -23.71 0.52
C THR A 113 -23.70 -24.63 -0.32
N GLY A 114 -22.42 -24.78 0.02
CA GLY A 114 -21.55 -25.78 -0.61
C GLY A 114 -21.99 -27.21 -0.34
N ALA A 115 -22.27 -27.55 0.92
CA ALA A 115 -22.74 -28.87 1.32
C ALA A 115 -24.11 -29.23 0.70
N ASP A 116 -25.04 -28.27 0.63
CA ASP A 116 -26.36 -28.48 0.04
C ASP A 116 -26.29 -28.71 -1.47
N LYS A 117 -25.36 -28.04 -2.17
CA LYS A 117 -25.12 -28.27 -3.60
C LYS A 117 -24.55 -29.66 -3.86
N VAL A 118 -23.61 -30.12 -3.03
CA VAL A 118 -23.02 -31.46 -3.16
C VAL A 118 -24.09 -32.53 -2.99
N LYS A 119 -24.91 -32.43 -1.94
CA LYS A 119 -26.02 -33.38 -1.71
C LYS A 119 -27.00 -33.45 -2.87
N ARG A 120 -27.37 -32.30 -3.44
CA ARG A 120 -28.25 -32.25 -4.61
C ARG A 120 -27.65 -32.95 -5.82
N ILE A 121 -26.35 -32.78 -6.05
CA ILE A 121 -25.64 -33.45 -7.15
C ILE A 121 -25.60 -34.96 -6.90
N GLU A 122 -25.32 -35.40 -5.67
CA GLU A 122 -25.32 -36.82 -5.30
C GLU A 122 -26.72 -37.46 -5.47
N GLU A 123 -27.79 -36.77 -5.09
CA GLU A 123 -29.17 -37.24 -5.30
C GLU A 123 -29.55 -37.33 -6.79
N GLU A 124 -29.11 -36.37 -7.60
CA GLU A 124 -29.29 -36.37 -9.06
C GLU A 124 -28.49 -37.52 -9.71
N ASP A 125 -27.24 -37.75 -9.28
CA ASP A 125 -26.40 -38.85 -9.75
C ASP A 125 -26.96 -40.23 -9.34
N GLU A 126 -27.46 -40.38 -8.11
CA GLU A 126 -28.12 -41.62 -7.67
C GLU A 126 -29.40 -41.91 -8.47
N ALA A 127 -30.20 -40.90 -8.78
CA ALA A 127 -31.39 -41.05 -9.61
C ALA A 127 -31.03 -41.48 -11.04
N VAL A 128 -29.97 -40.92 -11.61
CA VAL A 128 -29.43 -41.30 -12.93
C VAL A 128 -28.91 -42.74 -12.89
N ILE A 129 -28.08 -43.11 -11.91
CA ILE A 129 -27.56 -44.48 -11.73
C ILE A 129 -28.72 -45.48 -11.63
N LYS A 130 -29.75 -45.17 -10.83
CA LYS A 130 -30.93 -46.05 -10.66
C LYS A 130 -31.70 -46.24 -11.97
N SER A 131 -31.82 -45.20 -12.79
CA SER A 131 -32.46 -45.30 -14.11
C SER A 131 -31.67 -46.16 -15.10
N ILE A 132 -30.33 -46.08 -15.09
CA ILE A 132 -29.44 -46.84 -15.98
C ILE A 132 -29.38 -48.32 -15.57
N PHE A 133 -29.18 -48.61 -14.28
CA PHE A 133 -29.09 -50.00 -13.80
C PHE A 133 -30.44 -50.72 -13.83
N GLY A 134 -31.56 -50.02 -13.62
CA GLY A 134 -32.90 -50.60 -13.76
C GLY A 134 -33.25 -51.05 -15.19
N LEU A 135 -32.65 -50.42 -16.21
CA LEU A 135 -32.81 -50.81 -17.61
C LEU A 135 -31.94 -52.03 -17.98
N SER A 136 -30.74 -52.14 -17.39
CA SER A 136 -29.81 -53.25 -17.69
C SER A 136 -30.29 -54.63 -17.21
N VAL A 137 -31.05 -54.70 -16.11
CA VAL A 137 -31.58 -55.97 -15.56
C VAL A 137 -32.69 -56.56 -16.44
N ASN A 138 -33.45 -55.73 -17.16
CA ASN A 138 -34.51 -56.22 -18.07
C ASN A 138 -34.00 -56.76 -19.41
N VAL A 139 -32.76 -56.44 -19.82
CA VAL A 139 -32.21 -56.90 -21.11
C VAL A 139 -31.47 -58.25 -21.00
N ILE A 140 -31.10 -58.68 -19.78
CA ILE A 140 -30.34 -59.94 -19.57
C ILE A 140 -31.26 -61.14 -19.26
N LEU A 141 -32.58 -60.92 -19.07
CA LEU A 141 -33.56 -61.95 -18.67
C LEU A 141 -34.57 -62.34 -19.76
N THR A 142 -34.28 -62.07 -21.04
CA THR A 142 -35.04 -62.60 -22.19
C THR A 142 -34.10 -63.29 -23.16
#